data_AF-M2RDP3-F1
#
_entry.id   AF-M2RDP3-F1
#
_cell.length_a   1.000
_cell.length_b   1.000
_cell.length_c   1.000
_cell.angle_alpha   90.00
_cell.angle_beta   90.00
_cell.angle_gamma   90.00
#
_symmetry.space_group_name_H-M   'P 1'
#
loop_
_entity.id
_entity.type
_entity.pdbx_description
1 polymer ?
#
loop_
_entity_poly.entity_id
_entity_poly.type
_entity_poly.pdbx_seq_one_letter_code
_entity_poly.pdbx_strand_id
1 'polypeptide(L)'
;METGLLGHAEQKAPTSLQKCILGLVALLIIFQAFVLIFIFTSGYVTLDNYKLSAQNIMDKAVQDVDEGLTQPTLPTSFVTPYQLPRYCQYNRGTCWALATIGLLEQSYRDNGIRKGFLKENEYLRLSPQAYAID
;
A
#
# COMPACT_ATOMS: atom_id res chain seq x y z
N MET A 1 -73.53 -0.73 12.28
CA MET A 1 -73.53 0.75 12.16
C MET A 1 -73.30 1.25 13.58
N GLU A 2 -72.23 1.94 13.93
CA GLU A 2 -71.51 2.98 13.19
C GLU A 2 -69.98 2.83 13.28
N THR A 3 -69.38 3.26 12.19
CA THR A 3 -67.95 3.42 11.91
C THR A 3 -67.45 4.78 12.37
N GLY A 4 -66.16 4.87 12.70
CA GLY A 4 -65.37 6.09 12.59
C GLY A 4 -65.03 6.74 13.93
N LEU A 5 -63.87 7.38 14.09
CA LEU A 5 -62.74 7.53 13.21
C LEU A 5 -61.60 7.96 14.12
N LEU A 6 -60.39 7.49 13.80
CA LEU A 6 -59.11 7.81 14.41
C LEU A 6 -59.06 9.25 14.94
N GLY A 7 -58.94 9.40 16.26
CA GLY A 7 -58.61 10.68 16.89
C GLY A 7 -57.28 11.16 16.34
N HIS A 8 -57.34 12.12 15.44
CA HIS A 8 -56.18 12.82 14.92
C HIS A 8 -55.39 13.39 16.09
N ALA A 9 -54.17 12.89 16.30
CA ALA A 9 -53.21 13.52 17.17
C ALA A 9 -52.98 14.94 16.63
N GLU A 10 -53.46 15.94 17.35
CA GLU A 10 -53.30 17.35 16.99
C GLU A 10 -51.79 17.67 17.00
N GLN A 11 -51.20 17.82 15.82
CA GLN A 11 -49.78 18.06 15.67
C GLN A 11 -49.48 19.52 16.06
N LYS A 12 -49.14 19.74 17.34
CA LYS A 12 -48.77 21.04 17.88
C LYS A 12 -47.63 21.67 17.07
N ALA A 13 -47.87 22.86 16.52
CA ALA A 13 -46.91 23.55 15.67
C ALA A 13 -45.57 23.77 16.40
N PRO A 14 -44.42 23.53 15.74
CA PRO A 14 -43.12 23.60 16.40
C PRO A 14 -42.81 25.03 16.85
N THR A 15 -42.35 25.15 18.09
CA THR A 15 -41.89 26.40 18.69
C THR A 15 -40.67 26.96 17.96
N SER A 16 -40.40 28.27 18.10
CA SER A 16 -39.27 28.94 17.43
C SER A 16 -37.93 28.24 17.68
N LEU A 17 -37.70 27.78 18.92
CA LEU A 17 -36.51 27.02 19.31
C LEU A 17 -36.41 25.66 18.58
N GLN A 18 -37.52 24.94 18.43
CA GLN A 18 -37.55 23.65 17.72
C GLN A 18 -37.19 23.80 16.24
N LYS A 19 -37.62 24.90 15.59
CA LYS A 19 -37.26 25.20 14.20
C LYS A 19 -35.75 25.46 14.06
N CYS A 20 -35.13 26.18 15.00
CA CYS A 20 -33.68 26.39 15.02
C CYS A 20 -32.90 25.09 15.21
N ILE A 21 -33.34 24.21 16.12
CA ILE A 21 -32.70 22.92 16.37
C ILE A 21 -32.82 22.01 15.13
N LEU A 22 -34.00 21.94 14.51
CA LEU A 22 -34.21 21.19 13.27
C LEU A 22 -33.31 21.70 12.13
N GLY A 23 -33.14 23.03 12.01
CA GLY A 23 -32.23 23.63 11.03
C GLY A 23 -30.77 23.26 11.28
N LEU A 24 -30.32 23.29 12.53
CA LEU A 24 -28.95 22.88 12.91
C LEU A 24 -28.70 21.39 12.64
N VAL A 25 -29.65 20.52 13.01
CA VAL A 25 -29.54 19.08 12.75
C VAL A 25 -29.50 18.79 11.25
N ALA A 26 -30.34 19.45 10.45
CA ALA A 26 -30.31 19.31 9.00
C ALA A 26 -28.97 19.74 8.40
N LEU A 27 -28.39 20.86 8.89
CA LEU A 27 -27.08 21.34 8.44
C LEU A 27 -25.96 20.36 8.81
N LEU A 28 -25.99 19.78 10.01
CA LEU A 28 -25.02 18.77 10.44
C LEU A 28 -25.11 17.49 9.59
N ILE A 29 -26.32 17.05 9.24
CA ILE A 29 -26.52 15.88 8.37
C ILE A 29 -25.98 16.15 6.96
N ILE A 30 -26.25 17.35 6.40
CA ILE A 30 -25.71 17.75 5.10
C ILE A 30 -24.18 17.78 5.12
N PHE A 31 -23.59 18.32 6.19
CA PHE A 31 -22.15 18.36 6.36
C PHE A 31 -21.54 16.95 6.46
N GLN A 32 -22.15 16.05 7.25
CA GLN A 32 -21.71 14.65 7.33
C GLN A 32 -21.80 13.92 5.99
N ALA A 33 -22.88 14.13 5.22
CA ALA A 33 -23.02 13.56 3.89
C ALA A 33 -21.92 14.06 2.94
N PHE A 34 -21.58 15.36 3.00
CA PHE A 34 -20.50 15.92 2.19
C PHE A 34 -19.14 15.30 2.53
N VAL A 35 -18.83 15.14 3.82
CA VAL A 35 -17.58 14.50 4.26
C VAL A 35 -17.50 13.05 3.77
N LEU A 36 -18.59 12.28 3.84
CA LEU A 36 -18.62 10.91 3.35
C LEU A 36 -18.40 10.83 1.83
N ILE A 37 -19.03 11.72 1.06
CA ILE A 37 -18.82 11.80 -0.39
C ILE A 37 -17.37 12.15 -0.72
N PHE A 38 -16.76 13.07 0.03
CA PHE A 38 -15.36 13.44 -0.17
C PHE A 38 -14.40 12.27 0.14
N ILE A 39 -14.61 11.56 1.25
CA ILE A 39 -13.80 10.37 1.60
C ILE A 39 -13.95 9.28 0.53
N PHE A 40 -15.17 9.04 0.05
CA PHE A 40 -15.41 8.05 -0.98
C PHE A 40 -14.72 8.46 -2.28
N THR A 41 -14.98 9.64 -2.81
CA THR A 41 -14.37 10.10 -4.08
C THR A 41 -12.83 10.13 -4.03
N SER A 42 -12.23 10.64 -2.95
CA SER A 42 -10.78 10.59 -2.78
C SER A 42 -10.23 9.16 -2.70
N GLY A 43 -10.92 8.26 -1.98
CA GLY A 43 -10.57 6.85 -1.93
C GLY A 43 -10.61 6.17 -3.30
N TYR A 44 -11.65 6.42 -4.11
CA TYR A 44 -11.74 5.88 -5.47
C TYR A 44 -10.61 6.39 -6.36
N VAL A 45 -10.33 7.69 -6.34
CA VAL A 45 -9.23 8.29 -7.12
C VAL A 45 -7.88 7.71 -6.71
N THR A 46 -7.62 7.54 -5.41
CA THR A 46 -6.38 6.91 -4.92
C THR A 46 -6.26 5.45 -5.37
N LEU A 47 -7.35 4.69 -5.33
CA LEU A 47 -7.35 3.29 -5.77
C LEU A 47 -7.14 3.16 -7.28
N ASP A 48 -7.75 4.02 -8.10
CA ASP A 48 -7.55 4.00 -9.55
C ASP A 48 -6.13 4.42 -9.92
N ASN A 49 -5.57 5.42 -9.26
CA ASN A 49 -4.16 5.80 -9.43
C ASN A 49 -3.21 4.67 -9.02
N TYR A 50 -3.52 3.94 -7.94
CA TYR A 50 -2.72 2.78 -7.53
C TYR A 50 -2.78 1.65 -8.57
N LYS A 51 -3.97 1.33 -9.09
CA LYS A 51 -4.16 0.33 -10.16
C LYS A 51 -3.43 0.72 -11.45
N LEU A 52 -3.58 1.97 -11.87
CA LEU A 52 -2.93 2.51 -13.07
C LEU A 52 -1.40 2.47 -12.92
N SER A 53 -0.88 2.87 -11.75
CA SER A 53 0.54 2.77 -11.44
C SER A 53 1.04 1.33 -11.46
N ALA A 54 0.29 0.39 -10.88
CA ALA A 54 0.66 -1.03 -10.87
C ALA A 54 0.68 -1.61 -12.30
N GLN A 55 -0.32 -1.28 -13.11
CA GLN A 55 -0.40 -1.70 -14.51
C GLN A 55 0.76 -1.14 -15.33
N ASN A 56 1.07 0.15 -15.20
CA ASN A 56 2.20 0.77 -15.90
C ASN A 56 3.56 0.13 -15.56
N ILE A 57 3.76 -0.32 -14.32
CA ILE A 57 5.00 -1.01 -13.91
C ILE A 57 5.06 -2.41 -14.56
N MET A 58 3.95 -3.14 -14.61
CA MET A 58 3.90 -4.45 -15.27
C MET A 58 4.07 -4.34 -16.77
N ASP A 59 3.40 -3.39 -17.42
CA ASP A 59 3.51 -3.15 -18.86
C ASP A 59 4.94 -2.76 -19.24
N LYS A 60 5.60 -1.94 -18.41
CA LYS A 60 7.01 -1.61 -18.58
C LYS A 60 7.91 -2.84 -18.42
N ALA A 61 7.67 -3.69 -17.42
CA ALA A 61 8.45 -4.91 -17.23
C ALA A 61 8.28 -5.89 -18.40
N VAL A 62 7.05 -6.00 -18.94
CA VAL A 62 6.75 -6.81 -20.13
C VAL A 62 7.43 -6.22 -21.37
N GLN A 63 7.41 -4.89 -21.54
CA GLN A 63 8.09 -4.22 -22.65
C GLN A 63 9.62 -4.36 -22.55
N ASP A 64 10.21 -4.21 -21.36
CA ASP A 64 11.65 -4.42 -21.14
C ASP A 64 12.06 -5.87 -21.45
N VAL A 65 11.17 -6.84 -21.17
CA VAL A 65 11.36 -8.25 -21.59
C VAL A 65 11.24 -8.39 -23.11
N ASP A 66 10.20 -7.82 -23.73
CA ASP A 66 9.92 -7.95 -25.18
C ASP A 66 10.94 -7.23 -26.08
N GLU A 67 11.37 -6.03 -25.72
CA GLU A 67 12.50 -5.35 -26.38
C GLU A 67 13.80 -6.14 -26.18
N GLY A 68 13.92 -6.82 -25.04
CA GLY A 68 14.93 -7.83 -24.76
C GLY A 68 14.70 -9.20 -25.41
N LEU A 69 13.70 -9.41 -26.27
CA LEU A 69 13.47 -10.69 -26.99
C LEU A 69 14.11 -10.74 -28.39
N THR A 70 14.91 -9.75 -28.78
CA THR A 70 15.98 -9.96 -29.78
C THR A 70 17.11 -10.80 -29.17
N GLN A 71 16.75 -12.01 -28.72
CA GLN A 71 17.57 -13.09 -28.14
C GLN A 71 18.93 -12.61 -27.57
N PRO A 72 18.96 -11.87 -26.45
CA PRO A 72 20.15 -11.77 -25.64
C PRO A 72 20.47 -13.20 -25.24
N THR A 73 21.54 -13.73 -25.81
CA THR A 73 22.04 -15.05 -25.46
C THR A 73 22.35 -15.02 -23.98
N LEU A 74 21.54 -15.69 -23.17
CA LEU A 74 21.80 -15.80 -21.74
C LEU A 74 23.19 -16.41 -21.58
N PRO A 75 24.03 -15.82 -20.72
CA PRO A 75 25.35 -16.38 -20.50
C PRO A 75 25.21 -17.79 -19.91
N THR A 76 26.07 -18.71 -20.34
CA THR A 76 26.10 -20.09 -19.81
C THR A 76 26.40 -20.15 -18.31
N SER A 77 27.00 -19.09 -17.77
CA SER A 77 27.23 -18.89 -16.33
C SER A 77 27.22 -17.41 -15.99
N PHE A 78 26.69 -17.07 -14.83
CA PHE A 78 26.72 -15.70 -14.30
C PHE A 78 27.12 -15.70 -12.83
N VAL A 79 27.96 -14.75 -12.44
CA VAL A 79 28.39 -14.54 -11.06
C VAL A 79 28.17 -13.07 -10.72
N THR A 80 27.50 -12.81 -9.60
CA THR A 80 27.29 -11.45 -9.12
C THR A 80 28.60 -10.83 -8.65
N PRO A 81 28.90 -9.56 -8.99
CA PRO A 81 30.01 -8.82 -8.40
C PRO A 81 29.75 -8.55 -6.91
N TYR A 82 30.80 -8.17 -6.17
CA TYR A 82 30.70 -7.74 -4.76
C TYR A 82 30.09 -8.78 -3.81
N GLN A 83 30.62 -10.00 -3.81
CA GLN A 83 30.15 -11.09 -2.95
C GLN A 83 30.19 -10.69 -1.46
N LEU A 84 29.08 -10.93 -0.79
CA LEU A 84 28.92 -10.68 0.64
C LEU A 84 29.44 -11.84 1.50
N PRO A 85 29.84 -11.58 2.75
CA PRO A 85 30.16 -12.63 3.70
C PRO A 85 28.97 -13.59 3.90
N ARG A 86 29.24 -14.90 3.92
CA ARG A 86 28.19 -15.92 4.12
C ARG A 86 27.60 -15.87 5.53
N TYR A 87 26.32 -16.22 5.62
CA TYR A 87 25.64 -16.48 6.90
C TYR A 87 25.70 -17.95 7.31
N CYS A 88 25.49 -18.22 8.60
CA CYS A 88 25.29 -19.55 9.14
C CYS A 88 23.95 -19.60 9.89
N GLN A 89 22.99 -20.40 9.41
CA GLN A 89 21.68 -20.59 10.08
C GLN A 89 21.74 -21.49 11.31
N TYR A 90 22.80 -22.28 11.45
CA TYR A 90 22.85 -23.39 12.39
C TYR A 90 21.59 -24.28 12.26
N ASN A 91 21.15 -24.91 13.36
CA ASN A 91 19.97 -25.78 13.37
C ASN A 91 18.68 -25.04 13.75
N ARG A 92 18.42 -23.87 13.15
CA ARG A 92 17.27 -23.01 13.53
C ARG A 92 16.13 -22.95 12.51
N GLY A 93 16.29 -23.54 11.32
CA GLY A 93 15.27 -23.46 10.26
C GLY A 93 15.06 -22.05 9.68
N THR A 94 16.04 -21.16 9.81
CA THR A 94 15.95 -19.74 9.41
C THR A 94 16.46 -19.47 7.99
N CYS A 95 16.53 -20.51 7.14
CA CYS A 95 17.04 -20.40 5.77
C CYS A 95 16.29 -19.35 4.94
N TRP A 96 14.98 -19.29 5.08
CA TRP A 96 14.13 -18.33 4.37
C TRP A 96 14.47 -16.88 4.76
N ALA A 97 14.69 -16.62 6.05
CA ALA A 97 15.03 -15.29 6.55
C ALA A 97 16.42 -14.85 6.07
N LEU A 98 17.41 -15.75 6.13
CA LEU A 98 18.76 -15.46 5.65
C LEU A 98 18.83 -15.32 4.13
N ALA A 99 18.01 -16.05 3.37
CA ALA A 99 17.92 -15.89 1.93
C ALA A 99 17.36 -14.51 1.56
N THR A 100 16.28 -14.08 2.22
CA THR A 100 15.71 -12.75 1.99
C THR A 100 16.69 -11.64 2.36
N ILE A 101 17.35 -11.74 3.52
CA ILE A 101 18.36 -10.77 3.93
C ILE A 101 19.54 -10.75 2.97
N GLY A 102 20.04 -11.93 2.56
CA GLY A 102 21.16 -12.04 1.62
C GLY A 102 20.85 -11.35 0.28
N LEU A 103 19.62 -11.52 -0.22
CA LEU A 103 19.16 -10.82 -1.43
C LEU A 103 19.14 -9.30 -1.22
N LEU A 104 18.54 -8.83 -0.12
CA LEU A 104 18.47 -7.40 0.20
C LEU A 104 19.87 -6.78 0.32
N GLU A 105 20.75 -7.37 1.11
CA GLU A 105 22.12 -6.88 1.28
C GLU A 105 22.86 -6.81 -0.06
N GLN A 106 22.69 -7.81 -0.94
CA GLN A 106 23.33 -7.84 -2.25
C GLN A 106 22.82 -6.72 -3.15
N SER A 107 21.49 -6.53 -3.20
CA SER A 107 20.87 -5.44 -3.97
C SER A 107 21.27 -4.05 -3.44
N TYR A 108 21.35 -3.90 -2.11
CA TYR A 108 21.80 -2.65 -1.48
C TYR A 108 23.26 -2.35 -1.81
N ARG A 109 24.14 -3.36 -1.77
CA ARG A 109 25.56 -3.19 -2.08
C ARG A 109 25.77 -2.82 -3.54
N ASP A 110 25.15 -3.55 -4.47
CA ASP A 110 25.26 -3.28 -5.91
C ASP A 110 24.77 -1.87 -6.26
N ASN A 111 23.57 -1.49 -5.79
CA ASN A 111 23.03 -0.15 -6.00
C ASN A 111 23.87 0.93 -5.32
N GLY A 112 24.36 0.68 -4.10
CA GLY A 112 25.17 1.61 -3.34
C GLY A 112 26.50 1.93 -4.02
N ILE A 113 27.19 0.91 -4.55
CA ILE A 113 28.43 1.09 -5.32
C ILE A 113 28.14 1.84 -6.62
N ARG A 114 27.12 1.43 -7.38
CA ARG A 114 26.75 2.07 -8.65
C ARG A 114 26.38 3.56 -8.50
N LYS A 115 25.85 3.95 -7.34
CA LYS A 115 25.48 5.33 -7.02
C LYS A 115 26.58 6.12 -6.31
N GLY A 116 27.71 5.50 -5.98
CA GLY A 116 28.80 6.14 -5.25
C GLY A 116 28.54 6.34 -3.75
N PHE A 117 27.57 5.65 -3.16
CA PHE A 117 27.25 5.69 -1.73
C PHE A 117 28.09 4.73 -0.89
N LEU A 118 28.60 3.65 -1.51
CA LEU A 118 29.44 2.65 -0.87
C LEU A 118 30.70 2.42 -1.70
N LYS A 119 31.83 2.20 -1.04
CA LYS A 119 33.04 1.67 -1.69
C LYS A 119 32.91 0.17 -1.92
N GLU A 120 33.73 -0.37 -2.82
CA GLU A 120 33.71 -1.82 -3.13
C GLU A 120 33.98 -2.72 -1.92
N ASN A 121 34.75 -2.23 -0.94
CA ASN A 121 35.07 -2.95 0.29
C ASN A 121 34.07 -2.67 1.44
N GLU A 122 33.05 -1.87 1.21
CA GLU A 122 32.00 -1.54 2.17
C GLU A 122 30.74 -2.35 1.87
N TYR A 123 30.03 -2.74 2.93
CA TYR A 123 28.75 -3.43 2.83
C TYR A 123 27.93 -3.17 4.09
N LEU A 124 26.61 -3.22 3.92
CA LEU A 124 25.64 -3.19 5.03
C LEU A 124 25.36 -4.63 5.48
N ARG A 125 25.20 -4.82 6.79
CA ARG A 125 24.66 -6.06 7.36
C ARG A 125 23.36 -5.80 8.08
N LEU A 126 22.31 -6.47 7.62
CA LEU A 126 21.01 -6.44 8.24
C LEU A 126 20.98 -7.49 9.35
N SER A 127 20.20 -7.24 10.40
CA SER A 127 20.06 -8.16 11.53
C SER A 127 19.02 -9.24 11.22
N PRO A 128 19.41 -10.54 11.11
CA PRO A 128 18.44 -11.62 10.97
C PRO A 128 17.48 -11.74 12.14
N GLN A 129 17.95 -11.42 13.34
CA GLN A 129 17.15 -11.41 14.55
C GLN A 129 16.04 -10.37 14.45
N ALA A 130 16.39 -9.13 14.10
CA ALA A 130 15.39 -8.07 13.97
C ALA A 130 14.38 -8.32 12.84
N TYR A 131 14.76 -9.08 11.81
CA TYR A 131 13.88 -9.35 10.67
C TYR A 131 12.86 -10.46 10.94
N ALA A 132 13.30 -11.55 11.59
CA ALA A 132 12.53 -12.79 11.56
C ALA A 132 12.84 -13.79 12.68
N ILE A 133 13.74 -13.46 13.62
CA ILE A 133 14.16 -14.38 14.67
C ILE A 133 14.05 -13.65 16.01
N ASP A 134 12.86 -13.77 16.63
CA ASP A 134 12.65 -13.48 18.06
C ASP A 134 13.19 -14.63 18.92
#